data_AF-A0A7S0AGZ6-F1
#
_entry.id   AF-A0A7S0AGZ6-F1
#
_cell.length_a   1.000
_cell.length_b   1.000
_cell.length_c   1.000
_cell.angle_alpha   90.00
_cell.angle_beta   90.00
_cell.angle_gamma   90.00
#
_symmetry.space_group_name_H-M   'P 1'
#
loop_
_entity.id
_entity.type
_entity.pdbx_description
1 polymer ?
#
loop_
_entity_poly.entity_id
_entity_poly.type
_entity_poly.pdbx_seq_one_letter_code
_entity_poly.pdbx_strand_id
1 'polypeptide(L)'
;ELPDGGSFRSGPDMLLPVGQHFIFHTEDGGGTPGVYFKDLRSGQYLTIFQDEVELNDAGKYGEETTGLAVSPNGKCLLSCLQDRGECFVFEREDGGNFEALAPRLRVR
;
A
#
# COMPACT_ATOMS: atom_id res chain seq x y z
N GLU A 1 14.99 -4.49 -3.75
CA GLU A 1 14.22 -4.67 -2.51
C GLU A 1 13.76 -3.29 -2.08
N LEU A 2 12.54 -3.18 -1.55
CA LEU A 2 12.03 -1.93 -1.01
C LEU A 2 12.77 -1.66 0.31
N PRO A 3 13.29 -0.45 0.54
CA PRO A 3 14.31 -0.21 1.55
C PRO A 3 13.84 -0.39 3.00
N ASP A 4 12.55 -0.35 3.31
CA ASP A 4 12.07 -0.49 4.69
C ASP A 4 10.59 -0.97 4.85
N GLY A 5 9.94 -1.42 3.78
CA GLY A 5 8.55 -1.86 3.82
C GLY A 5 8.07 -2.51 2.52
N GLY A 6 6.89 -3.13 2.53
CA GLY A 6 6.23 -3.72 1.37
C GLY A 6 6.70 -5.12 0.97
N SER A 7 7.57 -5.75 1.76
CA SER A 7 8.10 -7.10 1.46
C SER A 7 7.67 -8.20 2.44
N PHE A 8 6.69 -7.91 3.29
CA PHE A 8 6.25 -8.75 4.41
C PHE A 8 7.32 -8.95 5.50
N ARG A 9 8.13 -7.93 5.74
CA ARG A 9 9.24 -7.97 6.71
C ARG A 9 9.08 -6.99 7.86
N SER A 10 8.20 -6.01 7.72
CA SER A 10 8.05 -4.92 8.70
C SER A 10 6.71 -5.00 9.43
N GLY A 11 6.27 -6.22 9.76
CA GLY A 11 4.98 -6.45 10.43
C GLY A 11 3.79 -6.35 9.45
N PRO A 12 3.54 -7.38 8.63
CA PRO A 12 2.33 -7.45 7.81
C PRO A 12 1.08 -7.31 8.66
N ASP A 13 0.17 -6.44 8.26
CA ASP A 13 -1.10 -6.22 8.97
C ASP A 13 -2.28 -6.66 8.10
N MET A 14 -2.78 -5.79 7.21
CA MET A 14 -3.90 -6.15 6.34
C MET A 14 -3.47 -6.74 5.00
N LEU A 15 -4.31 -7.66 4.52
CA LEU A 15 -4.21 -8.26 3.19
C LEU A 15 -5.54 -8.09 2.46
N LEU A 16 -5.49 -7.62 1.22
CA LEU A 16 -6.63 -7.54 0.32
C LEU A 16 -6.30 -8.24 -1.00
N PRO A 17 -6.86 -9.43 -1.26
CA PRO A 17 -6.80 -10.04 -2.58
C PRO A 17 -7.56 -9.15 -3.58
N VAL A 18 -6.89 -8.78 -4.68
CA VAL A 18 -7.47 -7.95 -5.74
C VAL A 18 -7.32 -8.68 -7.07
N GLY A 19 -8.46 -9.01 -7.68
CA GLY A 19 -8.50 -9.86 -8.87
C GLY A 19 -7.95 -11.26 -8.59
N GLN A 20 -7.28 -11.85 -9.59
CA GLN A 20 -6.72 -13.21 -9.50
C GLN A 20 -5.22 -13.25 -9.18
N HIS A 21 -4.55 -12.09 -9.22
CA HIS A 21 -3.09 -12.05 -9.35
C HIS A 21 -2.41 -11.10 -8.38
N PHE A 22 -3.16 -10.35 -7.57
CA PHE A 22 -2.58 -9.38 -6.66
C PHE A 22 -3.04 -9.60 -5.24
N ILE A 23 -2.11 -9.43 -4.30
CA ILE A 23 -2.41 -9.24 -2.89
C ILE A 23 -1.91 -7.85 -2.55
N PHE A 24 -2.83 -6.96 -2.22
CA PHE A 24 -2.52 -5.63 -1.71
C PHE A 24 -2.34 -5.75 -0.20
N HIS A 25 -1.44 -4.96 0.37
CA HIS A 25 -1.13 -5.07 1.78
C HIS A 25 -0.57 -3.78 2.37
N THR A 26 -0.70 -3.69 3.69
CA THR A 26 -0.06 -2.70 4.55
C THR A 26 0.88 -3.40 5.54
N GLU A 27 1.73 -2.62 6.20
CA GLU A 27 2.60 -3.07 7.29
C GLU A 27 2.54 -2.07 8.45
N ASP A 28 2.51 -2.58 9.69
CA ASP A 28 2.51 -1.86 10.98
C ASP A 28 3.94 -1.73 11.54
N GLY A 29 4.88 -1.41 10.68
CA GLY A 29 6.28 -1.31 11.09
C GLY A 29 7.20 -0.92 9.96
N GLY A 30 8.46 -0.69 10.33
CA GLY A 30 9.41 -0.02 9.45
C GLY A 30 9.15 1.49 9.36
N GLY A 31 10.08 2.22 8.75
CA GLY A 31 10.00 3.68 8.60
C GLY A 31 9.24 4.16 7.39
N THR A 32 8.58 3.24 6.69
CA THR A 32 7.86 3.51 5.46
C THR A 32 6.45 2.93 5.56
N PRO A 33 5.49 3.64 6.19
CA PRO A 33 4.08 3.26 6.07
C PRO A 33 3.68 3.42 4.60
N GLY A 34 2.99 2.43 4.05
CA GLY A 34 2.56 2.48 2.67
C GLY A 34 1.52 1.46 2.27
N VAL A 35 1.07 1.62 1.03
CA VAL A 35 0.24 0.65 0.33
C VAL A 35 1.10 -0.06 -0.70
N TYR A 36 1.19 -1.37 -0.54
CA TYR A 36 2.03 -2.24 -1.34
C TYR A 36 1.18 -3.30 -2.02
N PHE A 37 1.77 -3.98 -3.00
CA PHE A 37 1.17 -5.19 -3.54
C PHE A 37 2.21 -6.22 -3.98
N LYS A 38 1.81 -7.48 -3.89
CA LYS A 38 2.52 -8.62 -4.45
C LYS A 38 1.83 -9.09 -5.73
N ASP A 39 2.54 -9.08 -6.86
CA ASP A 39 2.09 -9.76 -8.08
C ASP A 39 2.40 -11.26 -7.96
N LEU A 40 1.35 -12.07 -7.85
CA LEU A 40 1.43 -13.52 -7.69
C LEU A 40 1.97 -14.23 -8.93
N ARG A 41 1.94 -13.60 -10.11
CA ARG A 41 2.46 -14.19 -11.35
C ARG A 41 3.98 -14.09 -11.41
N SER A 42 4.52 -12.92 -11.04
CA SER A 42 5.96 -12.65 -11.10
C SER A 42 6.67 -12.86 -9.76
N GLY A 43 5.92 -12.92 -8.66
CA GLY A 43 6.45 -12.95 -7.30
C GLY A 43 7.00 -11.59 -6.81
N GLN A 44 6.84 -10.53 -7.60
CA GLN A 44 7.38 -9.21 -7.29
C GLN A 44 6.56 -8.48 -6.23
N TYR A 45 7.26 -7.70 -5.40
CA TYR A 45 6.70 -6.73 -4.48
C TYR A 45 6.85 -5.34 -5.08
N LEU A 46 5.77 -4.57 -5.07
CA LEU A 46 5.66 -3.26 -5.70
C LEU A 46 4.95 -2.29 -4.74
N THR A 47 5.20 -1.00 -4.95
CA THR A 47 4.66 0.09 -4.12
C THR A 47 3.62 0.88 -4.91
N ILE A 48 2.47 1.17 -4.29
CA ILE A 48 1.47 2.13 -4.79
C ILE A 48 1.74 3.49 -4.18
N PHE A 49 1.84 3.52 -2.85
CA PHE A 49 2.09 4.71 -2.05
C PHE A 49 3.06 4.33 -0.94
N GLN A 50 3.91 5.28 -0.59
CA GLN A 50 4.81 5.18 0.54
C GLN A 50 4.99 6.58 1.09
N ASP A 51 4.77 6.73 2.38
CA ASP A 51 5.19 7.91 3.12
C ASP A 51 6.57 7.68 3.75
N GLU A 52 7.25 8.76 4.09
CA GLU A 52 8.50 8.74 4.83
C GLU A 52 8.24 9.35 6.20
N VAL A 53 8.49 8.59 7.27
CA VAL A 53 8.25 9.06 8.63
C VAL A 53 9.51 8.94 9.47
N GLU A 54 9.75 9.97 10.28
CA GLU A 54 10.88 9.99 11.20
C GLU A 54 10.54 9.21 12.49
N LEU A 55 11.59 8.78 13.18
CA LEU A 55 11.44 8.22 14.52
C LEU A 55 10.97 9.31 15.48
N ASN A 56 9.99 9.00 16.31
CA ASN A 56 9.62 9.85 17.44
C ASN A 56 10.68 9.76 18.56
N ASP A 57 10.51 10.57 19.61
CA ASP A 57 11.42 10.63 20.77
C ASP A 57 11.57 9.27 21.51
N ALA A 58 10.66 8.32 21.29
CA ALA A 58 10.70 6.97 21.85
C ALA A 58 11.40 5.95 20.91
N GLY A 59 11.97 6.40 19.79
CA GLY A 59 12.62 5.54 18.81
C GLY A 59 11.65 4.63 18.05
N LYS A 60 10.38 5.05 17.92
CA LYS A 60 9.37 4.34 17.13
C LYS A 60 8.99 5.18 15.92
N TYR A 61 8.73 4.51 14.80
CA TYR A 61 8.06 5.15 13.67
C TYR A 61 6.64 5.50 14.11
N GLY A 62 6.27 6.78 13.91
CA GLY A 62 5.04 7.35 14.47
C GLY A 62 3.86 7.33 13.52
N GLU A 63 3.85 6.41 12.55
CA GLU A 63 2.74 6.29 11.61
C GLU A 63 2.67 4.88 11.02
N GLU A 64 1.44 4.46 10.74
CA GLU A 64 1.08 3.18 10.13
C GLU A 64 0.06 3.41 9.01
N THR A 65 0.18 2.67 7.90
CA THR A 65 -0.89 2.64 6.90
C THR A 65 -1.94 1.60 7.28
N THR A 66 -3.19 2.02 7.33
CA THR A 66 -4.35 1.19 7.68
C THR A 66 -5.51 1.37 6.69
N GLY A 67 -6.52 0.52 6.77
CA GLY A 67 -7.60 0.37 5.79
C GLY A 67 -7.13 -0.04 4.38
N LEU A 68 -7.79 -1.04 3.79
CA LEU A 68 -7.68 -1.33 2.37
C LEU A 68 -9.07 -1.63 1.80
N ALA A 69 -9.48 -0.88 0.78
CA ALA A 69 -10.72 -1.15 0.06
C ALA A 69 -10.60 -0.78 -1.42
N VAL A 70 -11.21 -1.57 -2.29
CA VAL A 70 -11.32 -1.27 -3.72
C VAL A 70 -12.78 -0.92 -4.03
N SER A 71 -13.01 0.12 -4.83
CA SER A 71 -14.36 0.53 -5.23
C SER A 71 -15.05 -0.58 -6.06
N PRO A 72 -16.40 -0.62 -6.12
CA PRO A 72 -17.11 -1.66 -6.89
C PRO A 72 -16.78 -1.71 -8.38
N ASN A 73 -16.38 -0.59 -8.98
CA ASN A 73 -15.93 -0.52 -10.37
C ASN A 73 -14.41 -0.76 -10.54
N GLY A 74 -13.72 -0.99 -9.42
CA GLY A 74 -12.29 -1.20 -9.27
C GLY A 74 -11.37 -0.07 -9.71
N LYS A 75 -11.90 1.14 -9.89
CA LYS A 75 -11.13 2.31 -10.34
C LYS A 75 -10.48 3.10 -9.21
N CYS A 76 -10.91 2.89 -7.98
CA CYS A 76 -10.39 3.58 -6.81
C CYS A 76 -9.93 2.56 -5.78
N LEU A 77 -8.74 2.78 -5.21
CA LEU A 77 -8.25 2.12 -4.02
C LEU A 77 -8.28 3.13 -2.87
N LEU A 78 -8.75 2.71 -1.70
CA LEU A 78 -8.81 3.54 -0.50
C LEU A 78 -7.90 2.96 0.57
N SER A 79 -7.18 3.83 1.24
CA SER A 79 -6.36 3.52 2.43
C SER A 79 -6.19 4.79 3.27
N CYS A 80 -5.72 4.65 4.50
CA CYS A 80 -5.55 5.75 5.44
C CYS A 80 -4.23 5.62 6.19
N LEU A 81 -3.79 6.70 6.80
CA LEU A 81 -2.74 6.75 7.80
C LEU A 81 -3.39 6.81 9.17
N GLN A 82 -3.05 5.87 10.05
CA GLN A 82 -3.79 5.60 11.27
C GLN A 82 -3.65 6.72 12.30
N ASP A 83 -2.43 7.18 12.56
CA ASP A 83 -2.14 8.14 13.62
C ASP A 83 -2.49 9.56 13.18
N ARG A 84 -2.18 9.92 11.92
CA ARG A 84 -2.61 11.22 11.34
C ARG A 84 -4.10 11.30 11.04
N GLY A 85 -4.79 10.16 10.87
CA GLY A 85 -6.21 10.12 10.51
C GLY A 85 -6.50 10.64 9.09
N GLU A 86 -5.50 10.58 8.20
CA GLU A 86 -5.62 11.01 6.81
C GLU A 86 -6.04 9.84 5.93
N CYS A 87 -7.00 10.04 5.03
CA CYS A 87 -7.43 9.00 4.10
C CYS A 87 -7.21 9.43 2.65
N PHE A 88 -6.78 8.46 1.84
CA PHE A 88 -6.37 8.64 0.46
C PHE A 88 -7.29 7.85 -0.46
N VAL A 89 -7.51 8.41 -1.65
CA VAL A 89 -8.15 7.72 -2.76
C VAL A 89 -7.14 7.67 -3.91
N PHE A 90 -6.67 6.48 -4.22
CA PHE A 90 -5.74 6.25 -5.32
C PHE A 90 -6.52 5.89 -6.58
N GLU A 91 -6.20 6.58 -7.67
CA GLU A 91 -6.72 6.29 -9.00
C GLU A 91 -5.56 6.04 -9.96
N ARG A 92 -5.75 5.12 -10.91
CA ARG A 92 -4.77 4.92 -11.97
C ARG A 92 -4.87 6.05 -12.99
N GLU A 93 -3.74 6.62 -13.39
CA GLU A 93 -3.71 7.65 -14.44
C GLU A 93 -4.26 7.19 -15.78
N ASP A 94 -4.12 5.89 -16.10
CA ASP A 94 -4.66 5.30 -17.32
C ASP A 94 -6.16 5.00 -17.24
N GLY A 95 -6.82 5.32 -16.12
CA GLY A 95 -8.24 5.07 -15.88
C GLY A 95 -8.61 3.58 -15.77
N GLY A 96 -7.61 2.70 -15.69
CA GLY A 96 -7.77 1.26 -15.57
C GLY A 96 -8.24 0.83 -14.17
N ASN A 97 -8.55 -0.46 -14.05
CA ASN A 97 -9.00 -1.09 -12.80
C ASN A 97 -7.82 -1.69 -12.03
N PHE A 98 -7.78 -1.58 -10.70
CA PHE A 98 -6.73 -2.17 -9.85
C PHE A 98 -6.62 -3.71 -9.95
N GLU A 99 -7.67 -4.42 -10.38
CA GLU A 99 -7.65 -5.86 -10.68
C GLU A 99 -6.82 -6.22 -11.94
N ALA A 100 -6.60 -5.25 -12.82
CA ALA A 100 -5.88 -5.42 -14.09
C ALA A 100 -4.59 -4.58 -14.10
N LEU A 101 -3.89 -4.51 -12.97
CA LEU A 101 -2.68 -3.71 -12.83
C LEU A 101 -1.63 -4.08 -13.87
N ALA A 102 -1.29 -3.09 -14.70
CA ALA A 102 -0.03 -3.02 -15.43
C ALA A 102 0.91 -2.11 -14.63
N PRO A 103 2.24 -2.28 -14.70
CA PRO A 103 3.20 -1.67 -13.76
C PRO A 103 3.36 -0.13 -13.84
N ARG A 104 2.40 0.62 -14.37
CA ARG A 104 2.43 2.10 -14.44
C ARG A 104 1.32 2.69 -13.57
N LEU A 105 1.66 2.98 -12.32
CA LEU A 105 0.86 3.73 -11.35
C LEU A 105 1.48 5.11 -11.12
N ARG A 106 0.65 6.11 -10.87
CA ARG A 106 1.06 7.41 -10.34
C ARG A 106 0.05 7.83 -9.28
N VAL A 107 0.56 8.36 -8.17
CA VAL A 107 -0.21 8.87 -7.04
C VAL A 107 -0.68 10.27 -7.39
N ARG A 108 -1.96 10.59 -7.13
CA ARG A 108 -2.52 11.94 -7.21
C ARG A 108 -2.89 12.42 -5.82
#